data_AF-A0A1Q5E2W2-F1
#
_entry.id   AF-A0A1Q5E2W2-F1
#
_cell.length_a   1.000
_cell.length_b   1.000
_cell.length_c   1.000
_cell.angle_alpha   90.00
_cell.angle_beta   90.00
_cell.angle_gamma   90.00
#
_symmetry.space_group_name_H-M   'P 1'
#
loop_
_entity.id
_entity.type
_entity.pdbx_description
1 polymer ?
#
loop_
_entity_poly.entity_id
_entity_poly.type
_entity_poly.pdbx_seq_one_letter_code
_entity_poly.pdbx_strand_id
1 'polypeptide(L)'
;MAASPLTVAVLEIDEYVSTLGWDQPARLFALVDTARLRAQEPGLATQLGLDDDGAKAAALTPVEQEELPAGAALDEFLATIAWPDAVAGCAMTVERLMLPPSAEASVPEGLDDKRLTKWVAQHPDRQEVRMTVAVLRDGARESAVRLREKDSASEVLTGAGLVPGLAEALAATFES
;
A
#
# COMPACT_ATOMS: atom_id res chain seq x y z
N MET A 1 -11.68 -2.26 -20.13
CA MET A 1 -12.10 -3.15 -19.02
C MET A 1 -12.24 -2.27 -17.79
N ALA A 2 -13.31 -2.41 -17.01
CA ALA A 2 -13.43 -1.67 -15.75
C ALA A 2 -12.32 -2.12 -14.79
N ALA A 3 -11.79 -1.19 -13.99
CA ALA A 3 -10.81 -1.52 -12.96
C ALA A 3 -11.42 -2.51 -11.95
N SER A 4 -10.61 -3.45 -11.44
CA SER A 4 -11.07 -4.37 -10.41
C SER A 4 -11.36 -3.61 -9.11
N PRO A 5 -12.21 -4.11 -8.20
CA PRO A 5 -12.43 -3.45 -6.92
C PRO A 5 -11.16 -3.24 -6.10
N LEU A 6 -10.20 -4.18 -6.17
CA LEU A 6 -8.91 -4.05 -5.50
C LEU A 6 -8.05 -2.94 -6.12
N THR A 7 -8.09 -2.79 -7.45
CA THR A 7 -7.43 -1.69 -8.17
C THR A 7 -8.03 -0.34 -7.79
N VAL A 8 -9.35 -0.25 -7.64
CA VAL A 8 -10.02 0.97 -7.17
C VAL A 8 -9.56 1.31 -5.74
N ALA A 9 -9.62 0.35 -4.81
CA ALA A 9 -9.21 0.57 -3.42
C ALA A 9 -7.74 1.03 -3.30
N VAL A 10 -6.83 0.42 -4.06
CA VAL A 10 -5.41 0.80 -4.09
C VAL A 10 -5.20 2.24 -4.57
N LEU A 11 -5.94 2.65 -5.61
CA LEU A 11 -5.87 4.02 -6.14
C LEU A 11 -6.51 5.04 -5.19
N GLU A 12 -7.61 4.69 -4.52
CA GLU A 12 -8.23 5.54 -3.49
C GLU A 12 -7.27 5.77 -2.31
N ILE A 13 -6.56 4.73 -1.86
CA ILE A 13 -5.54 4.86 -0.81
C ILE A 13 -4.37 5.71 -1.29
N ASP A 14 -3.85 5.50 -2.51
CA ASP A 14 -2.79 6.35 -3.07
C ASP A 14 -3.21 7.81 -3.15
N GLU A 15 -4.41 8.09 -3.66
CA GLU A 15 -4.95 9.45 -3.76
C GLU A 15 -5.08 10.08 -2.37
N TYR A 16 -5.67 9.38 -1.41
CA TYR A 16 -5.77 9.83 -0.02
C TYR A 16 -4.40 10.15 0.58
N VAL A 17 -3.45 9.21 0.54
CA VAL A 17 -2.12 9.40 1.13
C VAL A 17 -1.34 10.50 0.39
N SER A 18 -1.57 10.71 -0.91
CA SER A 18 -0.98 11.83 -1.66
C SER A 18 -1.35 13.19 -1.08
N THR A 19 -2.55 13.34 -0.52
CA THR A 19 -2.97 14.59 0.14
C THR A 19 -2.20 14.90 1.42
N LEU A 20 -1.58 13.89 2.04
CA LEU A 20 -0.80 14.03 3.27
C LEU A 20 0.65 14.53 3.00
N GLY A 21 1.05 14.64 1.74
CA GLY A 21 2.41 14.98 1.34
C GLY A 21 3.38 13.80 1.48
N TRP A 22 4.65 14.04 1.17
CA TRP A 22 5.74 13.05 1.25
C TRP A 22 6.35 12.98 2.65
N ASP A 23 7.27 12.04 2.83
CA ASP A 23 8.02 11.80 4.06
C ASP A 23 7.09 11.31 5.20
N GLN A 24 6.09 10.52 4.84
CA GLN A 24 5.09 9.95 5.75
C GLN A 24 5.53 8.57 6.29
N PRO A 25 5.13 8.20 7.52
CA PRO A 25 5.32 6.84 8.03
C PRO A 25 4.54 5.82 7.19
N ALA A 26 4.92 4.55 7.32
CA ALA A 26 4.16 3.47 6.70
C ALA A 26 2.76 3.39 7.30
N ARG A 27 1.74 3.29 6.45
CA ARG A 27 0.32 3.25 6.85
C ARG A 27 -0.30 1.93 6.44
N LEU A 28 -0.93 1.25 7.40
CA LEU A 28 -1.64 -0.02 7.19
C LEU A 28 -3.14 0.25 7.07
N PHE A 29 -3.83 -0.50 6.21
CA PHE A 29 -5.26 -0.40 5.98
C PHE A 29 -5.89 -1.79 6.01
N ALA A 30 -7.03 -1.91 6.67
CA ALA A 30 -7.93 -3.03 6.50
C ALA A 30 -8.82 -2.77 5.26
N LEU A 31 -9.06 -3.79 4.45
CA LEU A 31 -10.02 -3.74 3.35
C LEU A 31 -11.26 -4.52 3.76
N VAL A 32 -12.37 -3.79 3.91
CA VAL A 32 -13.65 -4.36 4.31
C VAL A 32 -14.61 -4.34 3.14
N ASP A 33 -15.37 -5.42 2.94
CA ASP A 33 -16.45 -5.43 1.94
C ASP A 33 -17.47 -4.32 2.26
N THR A 34 -17.65 -3.39 1.31
CA THR A 34 -18.50 -2.21 1.52
C THR A 34 -19.96 -2.60 1.81
N ALA A 35 -20.48 -3.64 1.16
CA ALA A 35 -21.85 -4.09 1.40
C ALA A 35 -22.01 -4.70 2.80
N ARG A 36 -21.01 -5.47 3.26
CA ARG A 36 -20.96 -6.02 4.61
C ARG A 36 -20.83 -4.92 5.66
N LEU A 37 -19.96 -3.93 5.45
CA LEU A 37 -19.78 -2.79 6.34
C LEU A 37 -21.11 -2.04 6.55
N ARG A 38 -21.85 -1.78 5.47
CA ARG A 38 -23.17 -1.14 5.54
C ARG A 38 -24.21 -1.95 6.30
N ALA A 39 -24.20 -3.27 6.13
CA ALA A 39 -25.15 -4.16 6.78
C ALA A 39 -24.86 -4.33 8.28
N GLN A 40 -23.59 -4.37 8.68
CA GLN A 40 -23.17 -4.63 10.05
C GLN A 40 -23.02 -3.34 10.88
N GLU A 41 -22.53 -2.27 10.26
CA GLU A 41 -22.22 -0.99 10.91
C GLU A 41 -22.90 0.19 10.18
N PRO A 42 -24.24 0.26 10.13
CA PRO A 42 -24.97 1.26 9.35
C PRO A 42 -24.67 2.70 9.79
N GLY A 43 -24.43 2.93 11.09
CA GLY A 43 -24.06 4.26 11.59
C GLY A 43 -22.72 4.76 11.04
N LEU A 44 -21.73 3.86 10.95
CA LEU A 44 -20.42 4.16 10.36
C LEU A 44 -20.55 4.36 8.85
N ALA A 45 -21.34 3.54 8.17
CA ALA A 45 -21.61 3.72 6.74
C ALA A 45 -22.19 5.10 6.40
N THR A 46 -23.13 5.60 7.20
CA THR A 46 -23.67 6.96 7.02
C THR A 46 -22.61 8.03 7.26
N GLN A 47 -21.74 7.87 8.27
CA GLN A 47 -20.64 8.81 8.53
C GLN A 47 -19.61 8.85 7.38
N LEU A 48 -19.38 7.70 6.73
CA LEU A 48 -18.48 7.56 5.60
C LEU A 48 -19.13 7.88 4.25
N GLY A 49 -20.43 8.23 4.21
CA GLY A 49 -21.16 8.51 2.97
C GLY A 49 -21.37 7.28 2.07
N LEU A 50 -21.31 6.07 2.63
CA LEU A 50 -21.41 4.82 1.87
C LEU A 50 -22.85 4.46 1.47
N ASP A 51 -23.82 5.29 1.82
CA ASP A 51 -25.24 5.10 1.51
C ASP A 51 -25.62 5.62 0.12
N ASP A 52 -24.74 6.40 -0.52
CA ASP A 52 -24.95 6.98 -1.85
C ASP A 52 -24.68 5.98 -2.99
N ASP A 53 -25.30 6.21 -4.15
CA ASP A 53 -25.13 5.37 -5.34
C ASP A 53 -23.68 5.32 -5.85
N GLY A 54 -22.86 6.35 -5.56
CA GLY A 54 -21.43 6.38 -5.88
C GLY A 54 -20.60 5.37 -5.09
N ALA A 55 -20.96 5.12 -3.83
CA ALA A 55 -20.29 4.11 -2.99
C ALA A 55 -20.59 2.67 -3.44
N LYS A 56 -21.64 2.45 -4.25
CA LYS A 56 -21.92 1.14 -4.87
C LYS A 56 -20.84 0.75 -5.89
N ALA A 57 -20.03 1.70 -6.37
CA ALA A 57 -18.92 1.41 -7.29
C ALA A 57 -17.67 0.88 -6.56
N ALA A 58 -17.46 1.24 -5.29
CA ALA A 58 -16.35 0.77 -4.47
C ALA A 58 -16.76 -0.48 -3.68
N ALA A 59 -16.37 -1.67 -4.14
CA ALA A 59 -16.72 -2.92 -3.45
C ALA A 59 -15.92 -3.15 -2.16
N LEU A 60 -14.82 -2.40 -1.96
CA LEU A 60 -13.97 -2.46 -0.78
C LEU A 60 -13.86 -1.06 -0.17
N THR A 61 -14.01 -0.97 1.14
CA THR A 61 -13.77 0.24 1.93
C THR A 61 -12.43 0.10 2.65
N PRO A 62 -11.42 0.94 2.33
CA PRO A 62 -10.20 1.03 3.11
C PRO A 62 -10.47 1.66 4.48
N VAL A 63 -10.03 1.02 5.54
CA VAL A 63 -10.07 1.54 6.90
C VAL A 63 -8.64 1.64 7.40
N GLU A 64 -8.16 2.86 7.63
CA GLU A 64 -6.82 3.09 8.15
C GLU A 64 -6.65 2.47 9.54
N GLN A 65 -5.52 1.79 9.73
CA GLN A 65 -5.10 1.19 10.99
C GLN A 65 -3.96 2.01 11.60
N GLU A 66 -3.34 1.48 12.65
CA GLU A 66 -2.17 2.10 13.26
C GLU A 66 -1.01 2.22 12.26
N GLU A 67 -0.33 3.36 12.32
CA GLU A 67 0.92 3.58 11.58
C GLU A 67 2.06 2.74 12.19
N LEU A 68 3.02 2.37 11.35
CA LEU A 68 4.22 1.68 11.80
C LEU A 68 4.97 2.55 12.82
N PRO A 69 5.26 2.06 14.05
CA PRO A 69 6.02 2.82 15.03
C PRO A 69 7.38 3.25 14.47
N ALA A 70 7.78 4.49 14.76
CA ALA A 70 9.04 5.04 14.27
C ALA A 70 10.23 4.14 14.66
N GLY A 71 10.96 3.65 13.65
CA GLY A 71 12.13 2.79 13.84
C GLY A 71 11.84 1.30 14.00
N ALA A 72 10.57 0.87 13.99
CA ALA A 72 10.23 -0.55 13.93
C ALA A 72 10.56 -1.13 12.55
N ALA A 73 11.06 -2.36 12.54
CA ALA A 73 11.23 -3.09 11.28
C ALA A 73 9.86 -3.53 10.75
N LEU A 74 9.67 -3.40 9.44
CA LEU A 74 8.37 -3.65 8.82
C LEU A 74 7.91 -5.10 8.98
N ASP A 75 8.84 -6.04 8.81
CA ASP A 75 8.63 -7.47 8.99
C ASP A 75 8.23 -7.82 10.43
N GLU A 76 8.92 -7.23 11.42
CA GLU A 76 8.56 -7.40 12.83
C GLU A 76 7.15 -6.88 13.13
N PHE A 77 6.79 -5.72 12.58
CA PHE A 77 5.45 -5.16 12.76
C PHE A 77 4.38 -6.04 12.12
N LEU A 78 4.54 -6.42 10.86
CA LEU A 78 3.58 -7.26 10.14
C LEU A 78 3.37 -8.62 10.83
N ALA A 79 4.42 -9.18 11.45
CA ALA A 79 4.31 -10.42 12.22
C ALA A 79 3.43 -10.30 13.48
N THR A 80 3.14 -9.09 13.95
CA THR A 80 2.23 -8.85 15.09
C THR A 80 0.77 -8.65 14.68
N ILE A 81 0.51 -8.52 13.38
CA ILE A 81 -0.83 -8.24 12.85
C ILE A 81 -1.66 -9.51 12.80
N ALA A 82 -2.90 -9.40 13.26
CA ALA A 82 -3.91 -10.44 13.13
C ALA A 82 -5.24 -9.80 12.71
N TRP A 83 -5.85 -10.35 11.65
CA TRP A 83 -7.07 -9.80 11.07
C TRP A 83 -8.29 -10.62 11.43
N PRO A 84 -9.40 -9.98 11.87
CA PRO A 84 -10.66 -10.69 12.06
C PRO A 84 -11.24 -11.17 10.71
N ASP A 85 -12.15 -12.14 10.76
CA ASP A 85 -12.86 -12.70 9.58
C ASP A 85 -13.68 -11.67 8.80
N ALA A 86 -13.91 -10.49 9.38
CA ALA A 86 -14.59 -9.38 8.73
C ALA A 86 -13.72 -8.66 7.69
N VAL A 87 -12.40 -8.75 7.82
CA VAL A 87 -11.45 -8.10 6.93
C VAL A 87 -11.19 -9.00 5.73
N ALA A 88 -11.59 -8.54 4.55
CA ALA A 88 -11.47 -9.27 3.28
C ALA A 88 -10.02 -9.27 2.76
N GLY A 89 -9.25 -8.24 3.11
CA GLY A 89 -7.88 -8.05 2.72
C GLY A 89 -7.22 -6.91 3.48
N CYS A 90 -5.96 -6.62 3.19
CA CYS A 90 -5.25 -5.49 3.77
C CYS A 90 -4.42 -4.79 2.70
N ALA A 91 -4.08 -3.54 2.97
CA ALA A 91 -3.20 -2.76 2.13
C ALA A 91 -2.19 -1.99 2.97
N MET A 92 -1.05 -1.66 2.39
CA MET A 92 -0.05 -0.83 3.03
C MET A 92 0.58 0.14 2.06
N THR A 93 0.76 1.37 2.53
CA THR A 93 1.48 2.42 1.82
C THR A 93 2.82 2.68 2.47
N VAL A 94 3.89 2.62 1.68
CA VAL A 94 5.27 2.90 2.12
C VAL A 94 6.00 3.79 1.13
N GLU A 95 6.92 4.59 1.64
CA GLU A 95 7.85 5.37 0.83
C GLU A 95 9.24 4.72 0.85
N ARG A 96 9.88 4.61 -0.32
CA ARG A 96 11.20 4.00 -0.45
C ARG A 96 12.08 4.77 -1.43
N LEU A 97 13.37 4.73 -1.16
CA LEU A 97 14.40 5.07 -2.14
C LEU A 97 14.68 3.85 -3.00
N MET A 98 14.70 4.05 -4.32
CA MET A 98 15.11 3.05 -5.28
C MET A 98 16.11 3.63 -6.28
N LEU A 99 16.80 2.76 -6.98
CA LEU A 99 17.61 3.13 -8.13
C LEU A 99 16.85 2.78 -9.40
N PRO A 100 16.90 3.62 -10.44
CA PRO A 100 16.45 3.21 -11.75
C PRO A 100 17.34 2.08 -12.27
N PRO A 101 16.84 1.20 -13.15
CA PRO A 101 17.62 0.10 -13.71
C PRO A 101 18.95 0.52 -14.34
N SER A 102 19.03 1.74 -14.90
CA SER A 102 20.27 2.31 -15.45
C SER A 102 21.37 2.54 -14.42
N ALA A 103 21.01 2.72 -13.14
CA ALA A 103 21.93 2.96 -12.03
C ALA A 103 22.16 1.71 -11.17
N GLU A 104 21.38 0.64 -11.30
CA GLU A 104 21.60 -0.61 -10.54
C GLU A 104 22.97 -1.23 -10.85
N ALA A 105 23.45 -1.10 -12.09
CA ALA A 105 24.75 -1.63 -12.50
C ALA A 105 25.96 -0.93 -11.85
N SER A 106 25.78 0.25 -11.24
CA SER A 106 26.86 0.97 -10.54
C SER A 106 26.93 0.63 -9.05
N VAL A 107 26.01 -0.19 -8.52
CA VAL A 107 25.98 -0.62 -7.13
C VAL A 107 27.25 -1.45 -6.83
N PRO A 108 28.07 -1.06 -5.83
CA PRO A 108 29.26 -1.81 -5.46
C PRO A 108 28.92 -3.21 -4.93
N GLU A 109 29.68 -4.21 -5.38
CA GLU A 109 29.56 -5.57 -4.87
C GLU A 109 30.02 -5.68 -3.40
N GLY A 110 29.42 -6.60 -2.65
CA GLY A 110 29.85 -6.94 -1.29
C GLY A 110 29.52 -5.91 -0.21
N LEU A 111 28.61 -4.96 -0.49
CA LEU A 111 28.06 -4.09 0.55
C LEU A 111 27.12 -4.88 1.48
N ASP A 112 27.25 -4.65 2.78
CA ASP A 112 26.20 -5.02 3.74
C ASP A 112 24.97 -4.11 3.59
N ASP A 113 23.81 -4.54 4.10
CA ASP A 113 22.53 -3.83 3.93
C ASP A 113 22.56 -2.37 4.39
N LYS A 114 23.31 -2.08 5.48
CA LYS A 114 23.44 -0.72 6.02
C LYS A 114 24.24 0.16 5.07
N ARG A 115 25.36 -0.36 4.54
CA ARG A 115 26.19 0.35 3.58
C ARG A 115 25.49 0.52 2.24
N LEU A 116 24.73 -0.48 1.80
CA LEU A 116 23.91 -0.40 0.59
C LEU A 116 22.87 0.71 0.71
N THR A 117 22.10 0.71 1.81
CA THR A 117 21.08 1.74 2.07
C THR A 117 21.69 3.15 2.08
N LYS A 118 22.83 3.32 2.74
CA LYS A 118 23.55 4.60 2.77
C LYS A 118 24.02 5.02 1.37
N TRP A 119 24.51 4.08 0.56
CA TRP A 119 24.99 4.35 -0.79
C TRP A 119 23.83 4.77 -1.72
N VAL A 120 22.72 4.04 -1.70
CA VAL A 120 21.50 4.39 -2.46
C VAL A 120 21.00 5.78 -2.08
N ALA A 121 20.98 6.09 -0.78
CA ALA A 121 20.54 7.41 -0.29
C ALA A 121 21.42 8.58 -0.79
N GLN A 122 22.67 8.32 -1.15
CA GLN A 122 23.61 9.31 -1.66
C GLN A 122 23.70 9.33 -3.20
N HIS A 123 23.07 8.37 -3.89
CA HIS A 123 23.16 8.26 -5.34
C HIS A 123 22.45 9.44 -6.03
N PRO A 124 23.06 10.04 -7.08
CA PRO A 124 22.46 11.16 -7.80
C PRO A 124 21.16 10.78 -8.52
N ASP A 125 21.12 9.59 -9.12
CA ASP A 125 19.96 9.10 -9.87
C ASP A 125 18.94 8.38 -8.99
N ARG A 126 19.05 8.45 -7.65
CA ARG A 126 18.07 7.81 -6.77
C ARG A 126 16.69 8.40 -7.02
N GLN A 127 15.68 7.55 -6.98
CA GLN A 127 14.29 7.93 -7.11
C GLN A 127 13.57 7.64 -5.80
N GLU A 128 12.62 8.50 -5.46
CA GLU A 128 11.73 8.29 -4.34
C GLU A 128 10.38 7.85 -4.87
N VAL A 129 9.90 6.73 -4.36
CA VAL A 129 8.61 6.15 -4.75
C VAL A 129 7.75 5.94 -3.53
N ARG A 130 6.46 6.20 -3.70
CA ARG A 130 5.42 5.74 -2.79
C ARG A 130 4.75 4.53 -3.43
N MET A 131 4.65 3.46 -2.67
CA MET A 131 4.06 2.21 -3.09
C MET A 131 2.88 1.90 -2.18
N THR A 132 1.70 1.76 -2.77
CA THR A 132 0.51 1.23 -2.10
C THR A 132 0.28 -0.19 -2.61
N VAL A 133 0.32 -1.18 -1.71
CA VAL A 133 0.18 -2.59 -2.06
C VAL A 133 -0.99 -3.17 -1.30
N ALA A 134 -1.86 -3.91 -1.98
CA ALA A 134 -3.02 -4.55 -1.38
C ALA A 134 -3.09 -6.03 -1.73
N VAL A 135 -3.57 -6.82 -0.79
CA VAL A 135 -3.85 -8.26 -0.95
C VAL A 135 -5.20 -8.61 -0.34
N LEU A 136 -5.88 -9.58 -0.93
CA LEU A 136 -7.09 -10.19 -0.40
C LEU A 136 -6.81 -11.62 0.08
N ARG A 137 -7.67 -12.13 0.97
CA ARG A 137 -7.58 -13.51 1.48
C ARG A 137 -7.70 -14.59 0.39
N ASP A 138 -8.28 -14.27 -0.76
CA ASP A 138 -8.40 -15.18 -1.91
C ASP A 138 -7.12 -15.24 -2.78
N GLY A 139 -6.07 -14.49 -2.39
CA GLY A 139 -4.79 -14.41 -3.09
C GLY A 139 -4.74 -13.34 -4.17
N ALA A 140 -5.83 -12.59 -4.41
CA ALA A 140 -5.77 -11.43 -5.30
C ALA A 140 -4.82 -10.38 -4.71
N ARG A 141 -4.04 -9.73 -5.58
CA ARG A 141 -3.09 -8.69 -5.20
C ARG A 141 -3.05 -7.58 -6.23
N GLU A 142 -2.75 -6.39 -5.78
CA GLU A 142 -2.61 -5.20 -6.62
C GLU A 142 -1.61 -4.24 -6.01
N SER A 143 -0.98 -3.40 -6.84
CA SER A 143 -0.08 -2.36 -6.36
C SER A 143 -0.27 -1.08 -7.18
N ALA A 144 -0.07 0.06 -6.54
CA ALA A 144 0.10 1.37 -7.17
C ALA A 144 1.47 1.94 -6.78
N VAL A 145 2.19 2.46 -7.76
CA VAL A 145 3.50 3.07 -7.58
C VAL A 145 3.48 4.49 -8.13
N ARG A 146 3.79 5.45 -7.27
CA ARG A 146 3.87 6.88 -7.57
C ARG A 146 5.31 7.34 -7.40
N LEU A 147 5.83 8.03 -8.42
CA LEU A 147 7.17 8.62 -8.38
C LEU A 147 7.09 10.06 -7.86
N ARG A 148 7.97 10.45 -6.92
CA ARG A 148 8.03 11.81 -6.38
C ARG A 148 8.27 12.87 -7.46
N GLU A 149 9.07 12.54 -8.47
CA GLU A 149 9.34 13.43 -9.61
C GLU A 149 8.15 13.61 -10.56
N LYS A 150 7.17 12.70 -10.51
CA LYS A 150 5.97 12.67 -11.35
C LYS A 150 4.72 12.53 -10.48
N ASP A 151 4.60 13.41 -9.51
CA ASP A 151 3.57 13.34 -8.48
C ASP A 151 2.19 13.79 -9.01
N SER A 152 1.57 12.95 -9.83
CA SER A 152 0.24 13.14 -10.40
C SER A 152 -0.53 11.83 -10.42
N ALA A 153 -1.84 11.87 -10.15
CA ALA A 153 -2.73 10.72 -10.26
C ALA A 153 -2.70 10.05 -11.65
N SER A 154 -2.41 10.82 -12.71
CA SER A 154 -2.31 10.29 -14.07
C SER A 154 -1.03 9.50 -14.36
N GLU A 155 -0.01 9.63 -13.50
CA GLU A 155 1.31 9.00 -13.66
C GLU A 155 1.48 7.77 -12.75
N VAL A 156 0.45 7.42 -11.97
CA VAL A 156 0.47 6.27 -11.07
C VAL A 156 0.46 4.98 -11.87
N LEU A 157 1.47 4.15 -11.65
CA LEU A 157 1.59 2.83 -12.27
C LEU A 157 0.88 1.80 -11.42
N THR A 158 -0.03 1.01 -12.00
CA THR A 158 -0.70 -0.09 -11.30
C THR A 158 -0.29 -1.45 -11.84
N GLY A 159 -0.29 -2.46 -10.97
CA GLY A 159 -0.05 -3.84 -11.37
C GLY A 159 0.24 -4.81 -10.21
N ALA A 160 -0.39 -5.97 -10.28
CA ALA A 160 -0.29 -7.07 -9.31
C ALA A 160 1.13 -7.60 -9.04
N GLY A 161 2.09 -7.33 -9.93
CA GLY A 161 3.47 -7.80 -9.85
C GLY A 161 4.51 -6.72 -9.61
N LEU A 162 4.10 -5.46 -9.36
CA LEU A 162 5.06 -4.36 -9.24
C LEU A 162 5.86 -4.42 -7.93
N VAL A 163 5.26 -4.90 -6.84
CA VAL A 163 5.89 -4.93 -5.50
C VAL A 163 5.70 -6.30 -4.83
N PRO A 164 6.27 -7.38 -5.39
CA PRO A 164 5.97 -8.75 -4.97
C PRO A 164 6.34 -9.03 -3.52
N GLY A 165 7.50 -8.55 -3.05
CA GLY A 165 7.96 -8.81 -1.68
C GLY A 165 7.06 -8.21 -0.60
N LEU A 166 6.50 -7.03 -0.84
CA LEU A 166 5.53 -6.44 0.10
C LEU A 166 4.16 -7.14 0.02
N ALA A 167 3.73 -7.53 -1.18
CA ALA A 167 2.48 -8.28 -1.33
C ALA A 167 2.56 -9.63 -0.57
N GLU A 168 3.67 -10.34 -0.67
CA GLU A 168 3.92 -11.59 0.06
C GLU A 168 3.92 -11.38 1.58
N ALA A 169 4.60 -10.33 2.07
CA ALA A 169 4.62 -10.00 3.50
C ALA A 169 3.23 -9.65 4.05
N LEU A 170 2.40 -8.94 3.27
CA LEU A 170 1.01 -8.65 3.65
C LEU A 170 0.15 -9.91 3.64
N ALA A 171 0.30 -10.78 2.65
CA ALA A 171 -0.47 -12.01 2.55
C ALA A 171 -0.21 -12.93 3.75
N ALA A 172 1.04 -13.00 4.22
CA ALA A 172 1.43 -13.77 5.40
C ALA A 172 0.70 -13.33 6.68
N THR A 173 0.20 -12.09 6.77
CA THR A 173 -0.59 -11.62 7.94
C THR A 173 -1.97 -12.28 8.07
N PHE A 174 -2.39 -13.06 7.06
CA PHE A 174 -3.63 -13.84 7.08
C PHE A 174 -3.40 -15.33 7.39
N GLU A 175 -2.15 -15.77 7.49
CA GLU A 175 -1.79 -17.17 7.75
C GLU A 175 -1.61 -17.47 9.25
N SER A 176 -1.68 -16.44 10.09
CA SER A 176 -1.46 -16.48 11.56
C SER A 176 -2.70 -16.83 12.37
#